data_AF-A0A963TD29-F1
#
_entry.id   AF-A0A963TD29-F1
#
_cell.length_a   1.000
_cell.length_b   1.000
_cell.length_c   1.000
_cell.angle_alpha   90.00
_cell.angle_beta   90.00
_cell.angle_gamma   90.00
#
_symmetry.space_group_name_H-M   'P 1'
#
loop_
_entity.id
_entity.type
_entity.pdbx_description
1 polymer ?
#
loop_
_entity_poly.entity_id
_entity_poly.type
_entity_poly.pdbx_seq_one_letter_code
_entity_poly.pdbx_strand_id
1 'polypeptide(L)'
;MRTLIGTSFLALAVLALASPAEAAGLPQLEPKNFSPQLVWLAITFAVMYWLMSKVALPRVAQVLEERQIKIDESLSKAETLKQEAEHVAAAYEASLTDARNQALDSVKTVRDEAAHEAASRQAALAEKLAADVKAAEANIAQARDTALAGVRDMAVEIAQAATERLVGDAPDGEAAGRAVDAVMREQR
;
A
#
# COMPACT_ATOMS: atom_id res chain seq x y z
N MET A 1 59.62 19.09 -69.00
CA MET A 1 60.46 18.50 -67.93
C MET A 1 60.26 16.97 -68.04
N ARG A 2 60.97 16.29 -68.97
CA ARG A 2 62.33 15.70 -68.82
C ARG A 2 62.23 14.50 -67.85
N THR A 3 62.48 13.22 -68.14
CA THR A 3 63.16 12.37 -69.16
C THR A 3 62.81 10.91 -68.77
N LEU A 4 62.49 9.91 -69.62
CA LEU A 4 63.26 9.21 -70.67
C LEU A 4 64.53 8.49 -70.16
N ILE A 5 64.41 7.19 -69.84
CA ILE A 5 65.42 6.10 -69.95
C ILE A 5 64.55 4.81 -70.11
N GLY A 6 64.45 4.12 -71.26
CA GLY A 6 65.50 3.33 -71.92
C GLY A 6 65.67 2.00 -71.17
N THR A 7 65.61 0.78 -71.70
CA THR A 7 65.93 0.23 -73.03
C THR A 7 65.38 -1.21 -73.03
N SER A 8 64.51 -1.58 -73.98
CA SER A 8 64.83 -2.51 -75.07
C SER A 8 66.01 -3.46 -74.82
N PHE A 9 65.78 -4.77 -74.73
CA PHE A 9 66.63 -5.74 -75.43
C PHE A 9 65.83 -6.98 -75.84
N LEU A 10 65.74 -7.12 -77.16
CA LEU A 10 65.21 -8.22 -77.93
C LEU A 10 66.24 -9.36 -77.96
N ALA A 11 65.75 -10.60 -78.06
CA ALA A 11 66.41 -11.79 -78.63
C ALA A 11 67.71 -12.29 -77.99
N LEU A 12 67.78 -13.60 -77.73
CA LEU A 12 68.39 -14.56 -78.67
C LEU A 12 68.46 -15.93 -77.99
N ALA A 13 67.84 -16.92 -78.61
CA ALA A 13 68.10 -18.33 -78.31
C ALA A 13 69.56 -18.64 -78.67
N VAL A 14 70.36 -19.09 -77.69
CA VAL A 14 71.62 -19.78 -77.95
C VAL A 14 71.43 -21.25 -77.54
N LEU A 15 71.41 -22.07 -78.56
CA LEU A 15 71.46 -23.52 -78.58
C LEU A 15 72.89 -24.00 -78.26
N ALA A 16 73.05 -24.84 -77.24
CA ALA A 16 74.18 -25.78 -77.02
C ALA A 16 73.90 -26.57 -75.73
N LEU A 17 73.90 -27.90 -75.62
CA LEU A 17 74.20 -29.03 -76.50
C LEU A 17 73.31 -30.19 -76.01
N ALA A 18 72.86 -31.05 -76.93
CA ALA A 18 72.18 -32.29 -76.58
C ALA A 18 73.09 -33.25 -75.79
N SER A 19 72.59 -33.85 -74.71
CA SER A 19 72.97 -35.17 -74.19
C SER A 19 71.88 -35.65 -73.20
N PRO A 20 71.67 -36.97 -73.09
CA PRO A 20 70.38 -37.60 -73.41
C PRO A 20 69.36 -37.53 -72.28
N ALA A 21 68.09 -37.52 -72.67
CA ALA A 21 66.96 -37.78 -71.80
C ALA A 21 67.02 -39.24 -71.33
N GLU A 22 67.52 -39.46 -70.12
CA GLU A 22 67.35 -40.71 -69.39
C GLU A 22 66.40 -40.45 -68.21
N ALA A 23 65.13 -40.80 -68.41
CA ALA A 23 64.06 -41.02 -67.43
C ALA A 23 64.15 -40.36 -66.03
N ALA A 24 64.49 -39.08 -65.93
CA ALA A 24 64.35 -38.34 -64.69
C ALA A 24 62.93 -37.77 -64.64
N GLY A 25 62.12 -38.26 -63.69
CA GLY A 25 60.83 -37.65 -63.36
C GLY A 25 60.99 -36.15 -63.14
N LEU A 26 59.88 -35.40 -63.25
CA LEU A 26 59.85 -33.94 -63.02
C LEU A 26 60.87 -33.55 -61.95
N PRO A 27 61.91 -32.73 -62.21
CA PRO A 27 63.03 -32.50 -61.29
C PRO A 27 62.61 -31.92 -59.91
N GLN A 28 61.37 -31.44 -59.82
CA GLN A 28 60.66 -31.04 -58.60
C GLN A 28 60.15 -32.22 -57.72
N LEU A 29 60.21 -33.46 -58.20
CA LEU A 29 59.81 -34.69 -57.52
C LEU A 29 61.00 -35.61 -57.20
N GLU A 30 62.24 -35.11 -57.32
CA GLU A 30 63.39 -35.87 -56.86
C GLU A 30 63.42 -35.94 -55.31
N PRO A 31 63.44 -37.15 -54.72
CA PRO A 31 63.27 -37.33 -53.27
C PRO A 31 64.38 -36.71 -52.42
N LYS A 32 65.52 -36.42 -53.03
CA LYS A 32 66.66 -35.74 -52.39
C LYS A 32 66.36 -34.28 -52.03
N ASN A 33 65.44 -33.63 -52.74
CA ASN A 33 65.03 -32.24 -52.49
C ASN A 33 63.94 -32.09 -51.41
N PHE A 34 63.31 -33.19 -50.96
CA PHE A 34 62.28 -33.14 -49.91
C PHE A 34 62.85 -32.90 -48.51
N SER A 35 64.09 -33.32 -48.23
CA SER A 35 64.64 -33.22 -46.87
C SER A 35 64.79 -31.77 -46.39
N PRO A 36 65.39 -30.83 -47.16
CA PRO A 36 65.45 -29.43 -46.77
C PRO A 36 64.06 -28.76 -46.70
N GLN A 37 63.14 -29.13 -47.60
CA GLN A 37 61.76 -28.61 -47.62
C GLN A 37 60.99 -29.02 -46.36
N LEU A 38 61.11 -30.28 -45.92
CA LEU A 38 60.47 -30.79 -44.71
C LEU A 38 61.05 -30.15 -43.44
N VAL A 39 62.36 -29.92 -43.38
CA VAL A 39 63.00 -29.21 -42.26
C VAL A 39 62.49 -27.78 -42.17
N TRP A 40 62.41 -27.06 -43.30
CA TRP A 40 61.87 -25.70 -43.32
C TRP A 40 60.37 -25.64 -43.00
N LEU A 41 59.59 -26.60 -43.48
CA LEU A 41 58.18 -26.77 -43.11
C LEU A 41 58.04 -26.98 -41.60
N ALA A 42 58.86 -27.86 -41.01
CA ALA A 42 58.83 -28.12 -39.58
C ALA A 42 59.18 -26.86 -38.76
N ILE A 43 60.19 -26.08 -39.18
CA ILE A 43 60.57 -24.82 -38.53
C ILE A 43 59.42 -23.81 -38.60
N THR A 44 58.89 -23.55 -39.80
CA THR A 44 57.80 -22.58 -39.99
C THR A 44 56.51 -23.00 -39.27
N PHE A 45 56.19 -24.29 -39.28
CA PHE A 45 55.06 -24.85 -38.54
C PHE A 45 55.26 -24.75 -37.03
N ALA A 46 56.45 -25.04 -36.50
CA ALA A 46 56.74 -24.91 -35.08
C ALA A 46 56.66 -23.45 -34.60
N VAL A 47 57.16 -22.50 -35.40
CA VAL A 47 57.03 -21.06 -35.10
C VAL A 47 55.57 -20.62 -35.12
N MET A 48 54.79 -21.04 -36.12
CA MET A 48 53.35 -20.74 -36.18
C MET A 48 52.59 -21.36 -35.01
N TYR A 49 52.88 -22.63 -34.67
CA TYR A 49 52.29 -23.33 -33.54
C TYR A 49 52.59 -22.62 -32.22
N TRP A 50 53.85 -22.20 -32.02
CA TRP A 50 54.25 -21.46 -30.84
C TRP A 50 53.51 -20.13 -30.73
N LEU A 51 53.37 -19.38 -31.84
CA LEU A 51 52.61 -18.13 -31.88
C LEU A 51 51.12 -18.35 -31.56
N MET A 52 50.50 -19.38 -32.13
CA MET A 52 49.10 -19.72 -31.86
C MET A 52 48.88 -20.14 -30.40
N SER A 53 49.78 -20.98 -29.87
CA SER A 53 49.73 -21.44 -28.48
C SER A 53 49.87 -20.29 -27.49
N LYS A 54 50.79 -19.34 -27.75
CA LYS A 54 51.08 -18.24 -26.82
C LYS A 54 50.22 -17.01 -27.01
N VAL A 55 49.60 -16.79 -28.17
CA VAL A 55 48.87 -15.54 -28.46
C VAL A 55 47.40 -15.78 -28.78
N ALA A 56 47.07 -16.76 -29.61
CA ALA A 56 45.68 -16.99 -30.03
C ALA A 56 44.84 -17.68 -28.95
N LEU A 57 45.36 -18.78 -28.37
CA LEU A 57 44.65 -19.51 -27.31
C LEU A 57 44.35 -18.65 -26.06
N PRO A 58 45.30 -17.89 -25.48
CA PRO A 58 44.99 -17.08 -24.30
C PRO A 58 43.97 -15.98 -24.58
N ARG A 59 43.97 -15.38 -25.78
CA ARG A 59 42.96 -14.37 -26.15
C ARG A 59 41.55 -14.97 -26.21
N VAL A 60 41.40 -16.18 -26.76
CA VAL A 60 40.10 -16.85 -26.79
C VAL A 60 39.65 -17.25 -25.38
N ALA A 61 40.58 -17.76 -24.57
CA ALA A 61 40.30 -18.10 -23.17
C ALA A 61 39.81 -16.87 -22.37
N GLN A 62 40.47 -15.72 -22.52
CA GLN A 62 40.06 -14.47 -21.89
C GLN A 62 38.63 -14.06 -22.26
N VAL A 63 38.27 -14.13 -23.55
CA VAL A 63 36.90 -13.78 -23.99
C VAL A 63 35.86 -14.75 -23.43
N LEU A 64 36.17 -16.04 -23.35
CA LEU A 64 35.28 -17.03 -22.75
C LEU A 64 35.10 -16.80 -21.25
N GLU A 65 36.19 -16.50 -20.54
CA GLU A 65 36.17 -16.18 -19.12
C GLU A 65 35.38 -14.89 -18.84
N GLU A 66 35.60 -13.81 -19.60
CA GLU A 66 34.82 -12.57 -19.50
C GLU A 66 33.32 -12.79 -19.71
N ARG A 67 32.96 -13.65 -20.67
CA ARG A 67 31.55 -14.01 -20.91
C ARG A 67 30.98 -14.79 -19.74
N GLN A 68 31.72 -15.76 -19.22
CA GLN A 68 31.29 -16.55 -18.07
C GLN A 68 31.07 -15.65 -16.84
N ILE A 69 32.03 -14.77 -16.53
CA ILE A 69 31.93 -13.80 -15.44
C ILE A 69 30.68 -12.92 -15.61
N LYS A 70 30.43 -12.38 -16.81
CA LYS A 70 29.24 -11.56 -17.07
C LYS A 70 27.94 -12.34 -16.87
N ILE A 71 27.90 -13.61 -17.27
CA ILE A 71 26.73 -14.46 -17.07
C ILE A 71 26.51 -14.69 -15.58
N ASP A 72 27.54 -15.08 -14.84
CA ASP A 72 27.46 -15.35 -13.41
C ASP A 72 27.08 -14.10 -12.62
N GLU A 73 27.65 -12.94 -12.97
CA GLU A 73 27.29 -11.65 -12.39
C GLU A 73 25.83 -11.29 -12.69
N SER A 74 25.36 -11.51 -13.91
CA SER A 74 23.98 -11.22 -14.30
C SER A 74 22.98 -12.14 -13.58
N LEU A 75 23.33 -13.43 -13.44
CA LEU A 75 22.52 -14.41 -12.71
C LEU A 75 22.47 -14.06 -11.22
N SER A 76 23.62 -13.73 -10.61
CA SER A 76 23.68 -13.31 -9.21
C SER A 76 22.86 -12.04 -8.98
N LYS A 77 22.96 -11.04 -9.87
CA LYS A 77 22.15 -9.82 -9.79
C LYS A 77 20.66 -10.11 -9.94
N ALA A 78 20.27 -10.98 -10.87
CA ALA A 78 18.88 -11.38 -11.05
C ALA A 78 18.32 -12.08 -9.80
N GLU A 79 19.11 -12.95 -9.17
CA GLU A 79 18.71 -13.64 -7.93
C GLU A 79 18.59 -12.66 -6.76
N THR A 80 19.53 -11.74 -6.58
CA THR A 80 19.42 -10.68 -5.57
C THR A 80 18.19 -9.80 -5.78
N LEU A 81 17.94 -9.34 -7.02
CA LEU A 81 16.78 -8.53 -7.34
C LEU A 81 15.46 -9.29 -7.12
N LYS A 82 15.44 -10.59 -7.41
CA LYS A 82 14.29 -11.45 -7.12
C LYS A 82 14.05 -11.56 -5.62
N GLN A 83 15.08 -11.79 -4.82
CA GLN A 83 14.97 -11.87 -3.36
C GLN A 83 14.52 -10.53 -2.76
N GLU A 84 15.06 -9.40 -3.24
CA GLU A 84 14.61 -8.07 -2.84
C GLU A 84 13.14 -7.83 -3.19
N ALA A 85 12.71 -8.22 -4.40
CA ALA A 85 11.32 -8.11 -4.83
C ALA A 85 10.38 -8.97 -3.96
N GLU A 86 10.76 -10.21 -3.66
CA GLU A 86 10.01 -11.10 -2.76
C GLU A 86 9.93 -10.51 -1.34
N HIS A 87 11.02 -9.95 -0.82
CA HIS A 87 11.04 -9.32 0.49
C HIS A 87 10.15 -8.07 0.53
N VAL A 88 10.22 -7.20 -0.50
CA VAL A 88 9.36 -6.02 -0.61
C VAL A 88 7.89 -6.41 -0.75
N ALA A 89 7.59 -7.44 -1.55
CA ALA A 89 6.23 -7.95 -1.69
C ALA A 89 5.68 -8.48 -0.36
N ALA A 90 6.48 -9.23 0.40
CA ALA A 90 6.10 -9.73 1.72
C ALA A 90 5.89 -8.59 2.73
N ALA A 91 6.79 -7.60 2.76
CA ALA A 91 6.67 -6.44 3.63
C ALA A 91 5.44 -5.58 3.27
N TYR A 92 5.14 -5.44 1.97
CA TYR A 92 3.95 -4.73 1.49
C TYR A 92 2.65 -5.43 1.90
N GLU A 93 2.55 -6.75 1.73
CA GLU A 93 1.37 -7.50 2.16
C GLU A 93 1.19 -7.48 3.68
N ALA A 94 2.30 -7.57 4.43
CA ALA A 94 2.27 -7.41 5.89
C ALA A 94 1.76 -6.02 6.30
N SER A 95 2.25 -4.95 5.64
CA SER A 95 1.79 -3.58 5.91
C SER A 95 0.32 -3.38 5.55
N LEU A 96 -0.17 -3.97 4.45
CA LEU A 96 -1.59 -3.93 4.10
C LEU A 96 -2.46 -4.65 5.12
N THR A 97 -2.01 -5.81 5.60
CA THR A 97 -2.73 -6.58 6.62
C THR A 97 -2.77 -5.83 7.94
N ASP A 98 -1.65 -5.26 8.36
CA ASP A 98 -1.57 -4.43 9.57
C ASP A 98 -2.46 -3.19 9.48
N ALA A 99 -2.42 -2.45 8.37
CA ALA A 99 -3.30 -1.31 8.14
C ALA A 99 -4.79 -1.67 8.16
N ARG A 100 -5.17 -2.82 7.59
CA ARG A 100 -6.55 -3.34 7.66
C ARG A 100 -6.95 -3.66 9.10
N ASN A 101 -6.07 -4.31 9.87
CA ASN A 101 -6.34 -4.63 11.27
C ASN A 101 -6.47 -3.37 12.13
N GLN A 102 -5.58 -2.39 11.96
CA GLN A 102 -5.68 -1.10 12.65
C GLN A 102 -6.97 -0.36 12.30
N ALA A 103 -7.39 -0.37 11.03
CA ALA A 103 -8.66 0.24 10.64
C ALA A 103 -9.86 -0.44 11.29
N LEU A 104 -9.88 -1.78 11.34
CA LEU A 104 -10.93 -2.55 12.00
C LEU A 104 -10.97 -2.28 13.50
N ASP A 105 -9.81 -2.22 14.16
CA ASP A 105 -9.69 -1.93 15.59
C ASP A 105 -10.12 -0.50 15.93
N SER A 106 -9.76 0.47 15.09
CA SER A 106 -10.22 1.86 15.22
C SER A 106 -11.73 1.97 15.07
N VAL A 107 -12.33 1.32 14.07
CA VAL A 107 -13.79 1.30 13.88
C VAL A 107 -14.49 0.65 15.07
N LYS A 108 -13.92 -0.43 15.62
CA LYS A 108 -14.45 -1.08 16.82
C LYS A 108 -14.40 -0.13 18.02
N THR A 109 -13.25 0.49 18.27
CA THR A 109 -13.05 1.44 19.38
C THR A 109 -14.05 2.59 19.30
N VAL A 110 -14.19 3.22 18.12
CA VAL A 110 -15.15 4.32 17.91
C VAL A 110 -16.59 3.86 18.13
N ARG A 111 -16.95 2.64 17.71
CA ARG A 111 -18.29 2.09 17.96
C ARG A 111 -18.56 1.84 19.44
N ASP A 112 -17.57 1.28 20.15
CA ASP A 112 -17.69 0.98 21.57
C ASP A 112 -17.79 2.29 22.39
N GLU A 113 -16.98 3.30 22.06
CA GLU A 113 -17.05 4.64 22.65
C GLU A 113 -18.40 5.32 22.37
N ALA A 114 -18.87 5.30 21.12
CA ALA A 114 -20.16 5.88 20.76
C ALA A 114 -21.34 5.18 21.46
N ALA A 115 -21.28 3.84 21.60
CA ALA A 115 -22.29 3.08 22.33
C ALA A 115 -22.29 3.43 23.83
N HIS A 116 -21.11 3.56 24.44
CA HIS A 116 -20.97 3.97 25.84
C HIS A 116 -21.49 5.40 26.07
N GLU A 117 -21.13 6.34 25.18
CA GLU A 117 -21.62 7.71 25.25
C GLU A 117 -23.14 7.79 25.08
N ALA A 118 -23.70 7.06 24.10
CA ALA A 118 -25.14 7.00 23.90
C ALA A 118 -25.87 6.46 25.14
N ALA A 119 -25.35 5.39 25.76
CA ALA A 119 -25.91 4.84 26.99
C ALA A 119 -25.85 5.85 28.15
N SER A 120 -24.72 6.55 28.32
CA SER A 120 -24.56 7.57 29.35
C SER A 120 -25.52 8.75 29.15
N ARG A 121 -25.66 9.24 27.91
CA ARG A 121 -26.60 10.32 27.57
C ARG A 121 -28.04 9.89 27.81
N GLN A 122 -28.39 8.66 27.45
CA GLN A 122 -29.73 8.14 27.67
C GLN A 122 -30.07 7.99 29.15
N ALA A 123 -29.12 7.54 29.97
CA ALA A 123 -29.28 7.50 31.42
C ALA A 123 -29.48 8.91 32.03
N ALA A 124 -28.65 9.87 31.64
CA ALA A 124 -28.76 11.25 32.11
C ALA A 124 -30.08 11.92 31.67
N LEU A 125 -30.54 11.66 30.44
CA LEU A 125 -31.82 12.13 29.96
C LEU A 125 -32.99 11.49 30.73
N ALA A 126 -32.93 10.18 31.00
CA ALA A 126 -33.96 9.50 31.77
C ALA A 126 -34.07 10.07 33.20
N GLU A 127 -32.94 10.34 33.85
CA GLU A 127 -32.91 10.97 35.18
C GLU A 127 -33.50 12.38 35.14
N LYS A 128 -33.12 13.20 34.14
CA LYS A 128 -33.67 14.54 33.98
C LYS A 128 -35.18 14.51 33.73
N LEU A 129 -35.66 13.64 32.84
CA LEU A 129 -37.08 13.49 32.58
C LEU A 129 -37.84 13.07 33.84
N ALA A 130 -37.30 12.14 34.63
CA ALA A 130 -37.93 11.73 35.89
C ALA A 130 -38.03 12.90 36.89
N ALA A 131 -37.00 13.75 36.97
CA ALA A 131 -37.01 14.94 37.80
C ALA A 131 -38.04 15.98 37.31
N ASP A 132 -38.08 16.23 36.00
CA ASP A 132 -39.02 17.17 35.37
C ASP A 132 -40.48 16.73 35.55
N VAL A 133 -40.75 15.42 35.39
CA VAL A 133 -42.09 14.84 35.65
C VAL A 133 -42.49 15.03 37.11
N LYS A 134 -41.60 14.71 38.05
CA LYS A 134 -41.87 14.88 39.48
C LYS A 134 -42.13 16.35 39.85
N ALA A 135 -41.38 17.27 39.27
CA ALA A 135 -41.58 18.71 39.47
C ALA A 135 -42.92 19.17 38.89
N ALA A 136 -43.28 18.71 37.69
CA ALA A 136 -44.56 19.00 37.06
C ALA A 136 -45.74 18.46 37.88
N GLU A 137 -45.64 17.23 38.40
CA GLU A 137 -46.65 16.63 39.28
C GLU A 137 -46.85 17.45 40.56
N ALA A 138 -45.76 17.91 41.19
CA ALA A 138 -45.82 18.79 42.37
C ALA A 138 -46.49 20.13 42.05
N ASN A 139 -46.16 20.75 40.91
CA ASN A 139 -46.77 22.01 40.47
C ASN A 139 -48.26 21.84 40.18
N ILE A 140 -48.66 20.73 39.54
CA ILE A 140 -50.07 20.41 39.28
C ILE A 140 -50.83 20.21 40.59
N ALA A 141 -50.25 19.50 41.56
CA ALA A 141 -50.86 19.32 42.87
C ALA A 141 -51.06 20.65 43.60
N GLN A 142 -50.05 21.52 43.60
CA GLN A 142 -50.14 22.85 44.19
C GLN A 142 -51.18 23.74 43.49
N ALA A 143 -51.20 23.75 42.15
CA ALA A 143 -52.17 24.51 41.38
C ALA A 143 -53.60 24.01 41.63
N ARG A 144 -53.79 22.70 41.74
CA ARG A 144 -55.06 22.07 42.11
C ARG A 144 -55.53 22.51 43.49
N ASP A 145 -54.65 22.44 44.49
CA ASP A 145 -54.99 22.82 45.86
C ASP A 145 -55.33 24.31 45.96
N THR A 146 -54.60 25.16 45.23
CA THR A 146 -54.88 26.60 45.12
C THR A 146 -56.22 26.87 44.45
N ALA A 147 -56.54 26.17 43.35
CA ALA A 147 -57.82 26.31 42.67
C ALA A 147 -58.99 25.85 43.56
N LEU A 148 -58.83 24.75 44.30
CA LEU A 148 -59.83 24.27 45.24
C LEU A 148 -60.06 25.22 46.42
N ALA A 149 -58.99 25.85 46.93
CA ALA A 149 -59.12 26.92 47.92
C ALA A 149 -59.90 28.12 47.35
N GLY A 150 -59.58 28.56 46.14
CA GLY A 150 -60.32 29.64 45.48
C GLY A 150 -61.81 29.32 45.24
N VAL A 151 -62.14 28.09 44.88
CA VAL A 151 -63.54 27.63 44.75
C VAL A 151 -64.25 27.64 46.10
N ARG A 152 -63.58 27.21 47.18
CA ARG A 152 -64.11 27.29 48.54
C ARG A 152 -64.41 28.74 48.93
N ASP A 153 -63.46 29.64 48.72
CA ASP A 153 -63.63 31.05 49.09
C ASP A 153 -64.80 31.69 48.33
N MET A 154 -64.91 31.43 47.02
CA MET A 154 -66.02 31.88 46.20
C MET A 154 -67.37 31.27 46.63
N ALA A 155 -67.38 30.00 47.04
CA ALA A 155 -68.59 29.34 47.55
C ALA A 155 -69.05 29.95 48.88
N VAL A 156 -68.12 30.32 49.78
CA VAL A 156 -68.43 31.04 51.03
C VAL A 156 -69.04 32.40 50.72
N GLU A 157 -68.41 33.18 49.83
CA GLU A 157 -68.90 34.51 49.43
C GLU A 157 -70.32 34.43 48.83
N ILE A 158 -70.56 33.50 47.89
CA ILE A 158 -71.88 33.29 47.27
C ILE A 158 -72.91 32.85 48.32
N ALA A 159 -72.56 31.93 49.22
CA ALA A 159 -73.46 31.45 50.27
C ALA A 159 -73.86 32.57 51.25
N GLN A 160 -72.91 33.43 51.64
CA GLN A 160 -73.19 34.60 52.47
C GLN A 160 -74.12 35.59 51.75
N ALA A 161 -73.79 35.96 50.50
CA ALA A 161 -74.60 36.89 49.72
C ALA A 161 -76.01 36.35 49.43
N ALA A 162 -76.17 35.05 49.20
CA ALA A 162 -77.47 34.41 49.02
C ALA A 162 -78.28 34.40 50.32
N THR A 163 -77.64 34.14 51.47
CA THR A 163 -78.30 34.13 52.78
C THR A 163 -78.73 35.52 53.21
N GLU A 164 -77.88 36.53 53.02
CA GLU A 164 -78.20 37.94 53.27
C GLU A 164 -79.43 38.38 52.47
N ARG A 165 -79.50 38.01 51.17
CA ARG A 165 -80.66 38.32 50.33
C ARG A 165 -81.96 37.61 50.73
N LEU A 166 -81.88 36.44 51.35
CA LEU A 166 -83.07 35.63 51.71
C LEU A 166 -83.58 35.91 53.13
N VAL A 167 -82.67 36.08 54.09
CA VAL A 167 -82.98 36.18 55.53
C VAL A 167 -82.87 37.62 56.04
N GLY A 168 -82.21 38.50 55.29
CA GLY A 168 -82.08 39.93 55.59
C GLY A 168 -80.93 40.30 56.54
N ASP A 169 -80.14 39.30 56.98
CA ASP A 169 -78.94 39.50 57.79
C ASP A 169 -77.82 38.55 57.32
N ALA A 170 -76.57 39.03 57.33
CA ALA A 170 -75.44 38.28 56.80
C ALA A 170 -74.86 37.34 57.88
N PRO A 171 -74.69 36.03 57.61
CA PRO A 171 -74.08 35.12 58.58
C PRO A 171 -72.59 35.42 58.75
N ASP A 172 -72.10 35.27 59.99
CA ASP A 172 -70.68 35.42 60.34
C ASP A 172 -69.77 34.58 59.40
N GLY A 173 -68.67 35.18 58.96
CA GLY A 173 -67.75 34.60 57.96
C GLY A 173 -67.15 33.27 58.40
N GLU A 174 -66.87 33.12 59.70
CA GLU A 174 -66.42 31.82 60.22
C GLU A 174 -67.54 30.78 60.22
N ALA A 175 -68.78 31.17 60.54
CA ALA A 175 -69.91 30.26 60.55
C ALA A 175 -70.25 29.77 59.13
N ALA A 176 -70.24 30.66 58.14
CA ALA A 176 -70.43 30.34 56.73
C ALA A 176 -69.30 29.43 56.20
N GLY A 177 -68.04 29.73 56.54
CA GLY A 177 -66.89 28.90 56.20
C GLY A 177 -66.98 27.48 56.76
N ARG A 178 -67.38 27.33 58.03
CA ARG A 178 -67.56 26.00 58.66
C ARG A 178 -68.67 25.18 58.00
N ALA A 179 -69.77 25.82 57.58
CA ALA A 179 -70.88 25.16 56.91
C ALA A 179 -70.50 24.68 55.50
N VAL A 180 -69.84 25.53 54.70
CA VAL A 180 -69.34 25.16 53.37
C VAL A 180 -68.31 24.03 53.47
N ASP A 181 -67.42 24.07 54.46
CA ASP A 181 -66.45 23.01 54.70
C ASP A 181 -67.07 21.67 55.11
N ALA A 182 -68.20 21.67 55.80
CA ALA A 182 -68.91 20.45 56.14
C ALA A 182 -69.47 19.79 54.87
N VAL A 183 -70.11 20.58 53.99
CA VAL A 183 -70.69 20.09 52.73
C VAL A 183 -69.60 19.65 51.74
N MET A 184 -68.53 20.43 51.59
CA MET A 184 -67.41 20.10 50.70
C MET A 184 -66.65 18.84 51.12
N ARG A 185 -66.67 18.48 52.41
CA ARG A 185 -66.09 17.22 52.91
C ARG A 185 -67.00 16.01 52.69
N GLU A 186 -68.31 16.21 52.60
CA GLU A 186 -69.30 15.14 52.40
C GLU A 186 -69.39 14.71 50.92
N GLN A 187 -69.02 15.60 50.00
CA GLN A 187 -69.00 15.37 48.54
C GLN A 187 -67.66 14.86 47.99
N ARG A 188 -66.61 14.81 48.82
CA ARG A 188 -65.25 14.39 48.46
C ARG A 188 -65.06 12.89 48.67
#